data_AF-A0A4V1V291-F1
#
_entry.id   AF-A0A4V1V291-F1
#
_cell.length_a   1.000
_cell.length_b   1.000
_cell.length_c   1.000
_cell.angle_alpha   90.00
_cell.angle_beta   90.00
_cell.angle_gamma   90.00
#
_symmetry.space_group_name_H-M   'P 1'
#
loop_
_entity.id
_entity.type
_entity.pdbx_description
1 polymer ?
#
loop_
_entity_poly.entity_id
_entity_poly.type
_entity_poly.pdbx_seq_one_letter_code
_entity_poly.pdbx_strand_id
1 'polypeptide(L)'
;MTFDKLQKSIRTARLQRNAILAVAAILLLINAALSVRLYTQTNQVVLVPTNISDGMVARGASDKRYIEALSLDAIYGLYNASPANLDYGRTVIERIAAVADRNRLLQHYDTVATDIRERDISTVFFPRRIEHNLDRLQVVIEGDLHTYLNTVQIAREERRVMLSFVAEAGSVRLAAISRLETDQ
;
A
#
# COMPACT_ATOMS: atom_id res chain seq x y z
N MET A 1 52.92 21.58 51.76
CA MET A 1 51.73 22.19 51.12
C MET A 1 51.37 21.61 49.73
N THR A 2 52.16 20.70 49.16
CA THR A 2 51.94 20.08 47.83
C THR A 2 51.06 18.83 47.85
N PHE A 3 51.12 18.02 48.91
CA PHE A 3 50.32 16.79 49.06
C PHE A 3 48.81 17.04 49.22
N ASP A 4 48.41 18.08 49.97
CA ASP A 4 46.98 18.43 50.13
C ASP A 4 46.33 18.88 48.82
N LYS A 5 47.08 19.58 47.95
CA LYS A 5 46.57 20.01 46.64
C LYS A 5 46.38 18.81 45.71
N LEU A 6 47.29 17.82 45.78
CA LEU A 6 47.22 16.58 45.02
C LEU A 6 46.05 15.69 45.49
N GLN A 7 45.82 15.60 46.80
CA GLN A 7 44.71 14.81 47.36
C GLN A 7 43.35 15.43 47.02
N LYS A 8 43.26 16.78 47.01
CA LYS A 8 42.07 17.50 46.54
C LYS A 8 41.82 17.28 45.05
N SER A 9 42.84 17.33 44.19
CA SER A 9 42.67 17.11 42.74
C SER A 9 42.29 15.66 42.38
N ILE A 10 42.80 14.67 43.11
CA ILE A 10 42.40 13.26 42.94
C ILE A 10 40.94 13.06 43.36
N ARG A 11 40.50 13.73 44.44
CA ARG A 11 39.11 13.65 44.92
C ARG A 11 38.14 14.30 43.93
N THR A 12 38.46 15.47 43.39
CA THR A 12 37.62 16.14 42.38
C THR A 12 37.60 15.36 41.06
N ALA A 13 38.72 14.77 40.62
CA ALA A 13 38.76 13.93 39.43
C ALA A 13 37.90 12.65 39.58
N ARG A 14 37.90 12.01 40.76
CA ARG A 14 37.03 10.86 41.05
C ARG A 14 35.55 11.25 41.05
N LEU A 15 35.21 12.42 41.61
CA LEU A 15 33.84 12.93 41.59
C LEU A 15 33.36 13.25 40.17
N GLN A 16 34.21 13.89 39.35
CA GLN A 16 33.91 14.17 37.94
C GLN A 16 33.72 12.89 37.12
N ARG A 17 34.59 11.88 37.33
CA ARG A 17 34.44 10.57 36.68
C ARG A 17 33.12 9.90 37.05
N ASN A 18 32.75 9.89 38.33
CA ASN A 18 31.48 9.31 38.76
C ASN A 18 30.28 10.09 38.23
N ALA A 19 30.36 11.43 38.13
CA ALA A 19 29.33 12.25 37.53
C ALA A 19 29.16 11.95 36.03
N ILE A 20 30.26 11.81 35.29
CA ILE A 20 30.23 11.45 33.87
C ILE A 20 29.63 10.05 33.67
N LEU A 21 30.02 9.08 34.50
CA LEU A 21 29.44 7.73 34.46
C LEU A 21 27.94 7.73 34.75
N ALA A 22 27.49 8.53 35.72
CA ALA A 22 26.07 8.68 36.02
C ALA A 22 25.30 9.27 34.84
N VAL A 23 25.81 10.35 34.22
CA VAL A 23 25.19 10.98 33.04
C VAL A 23 25.16 10.02 31.86
N ALA A 24 26.24 9.27 31.61
CA ALA A 24 26.30 8.28 30.54
C ALA A 24 25.28 7.14 30.76
N ALA A 25 25.12 6.67 31.99
CA ALA A 25 24.13 5.66 32.34
C ALA A 25 22.69 6.17 32.13
N ILE A 26 22.41 7.43 32.50
CA ILE A 26 21.11 8.06 32.29
C ILE A 26 20.81 8.19 30.79
N LEU A 27 21.78 8.64 29.98
CA LEU A 27 21.63 8.74 28.53
C LEU A 27 21.36 7.36 27.89
N LEU A 28 22.05 6.32 28.35
CA LEU A 28 21.84 4.96 27.86
C LEU A 28 20.44 4.47 28.20
N LEU A 29 19.95 4.72 29.43
CA LEU A 29 18.59 4.37 29.84
C LEU A 29 17.53 5.10 29.01
N ILE A 30 17.73 6.40 28.74
CA ILE A 30 16.79 7.18 27.91
C ILE A 30 16.76 6.63 26.47
N ASN A 31 17.91 6.31 25.88
CA ASN A 31 17.96 5.72 24.54
C ASN A 31 17.30 4.34 24.50
N ALA A 32 17.56 3.49 25.49
CA ALA A 32 16.91 2.18 25.60
C ALA A 32 15.38 2.32 25.75
N ALA A 33 14.93 3.25 26.60
CA ALA A 33 13.51 3.55 26.75
C ALA A 33 12.89 4.07 25.45
N LEU A 34 13.60 4.91 24.70
CA LEU A 34 13.19 5.41 23.39
C LEU A 34 13.11 4.27 22.36
N SER A 35 14.07 3.35 22.34
CA SER A 35 14.04 2.17 21.46
C SER A 35 12.87 1.25 21.79
N VAL A 36 12.58 1.02 23.08
CA VAL A 36 11.39 0.25 23.51
C VAL A 36 10.12 0.97 23.12
N ARG A 37 10.04 2.30 23.32
CA ARG A 37 8.91 3.12 22.87
C ARG A 37 8.73 3.01 21.36
N LEU A 38 9.78 3.13 20.57
CA LEU A 38 9.71 3.03 19.11
C LEU A 38 9.29 1.63 18.66
N TYR A 39 9.74 0.58 19.36
CA TYR A 39 9.32 -0.79 19.11
C TYR A 39 7.86 -1.06 19.48
N THR A 40 7.36 -0.41 20.54
CA THR A 40 5.99 -0.59 21.06
C THR A 40 4.99 0.41 20.47
N GLN A 41 5.46 1.51 19.88
CA GLN A 41 4.63 2.55 19.30
C GLN A 41 4.06 2.07 17.97
N THR A 42 2.81 1.62 18.04
CA THR A 42 1.97 1.34 16.89
C THR A 42 1.70 2.65 16.15
N ASN A 43 2.50 2.96 15.14
CA ASN A 43 2.24 4.08 14.23
C ASN A 43 0.89 3.82 13.52
N GLN A 44 -0.13 4.60 13.88
CA GLN A 44 -1.37 4.69 13.13
C GLN A 44 -1.08 5.50 11.86
N VAL A 45 -0.79 4.81 10.76
CA VAL A 45 -0.75 5.47 9.46
C VAL A 45 -2.19 5.61 9.00
N VAL A 46 -2.72 6.83 9.07
CA VAL A 46 -4.00 7.17 8.45
C VAL A 46 -3.76 7.16 6.94
N LEU A 47 -4.04 6.03 6.28
CA LEU A 47 -4.24 6.05 4.83
C LEU A 47 -5.62 6.62 4.55
N VAL A 48 -5.68 7.91 4.24
CA VAL A 48 -6.85 8.53 3.60
C VAL A 48 -6.85 8.11 2.13
N PRO A 49 -7.85 7.34 1.64
CA PRO A 49 -8.01 7.10 0.21
C PRO A 49 -8.72 8.27 -0.48
N THR A 50 -8.46 8.35 -1.78
CA THR A 50 -8.79 9.39 -2.75
C THR A 50 -10.29 9.60 -3.07
N ASN A 51 -11.23 8.92 -2.41
CA ASN A 51 -12.64 9.30 -2.26
C ASN A 51 -13.35 8.20 -1.46
N ILE A 52 -14.30 8.61 -0.61
CA ILE A 52 -15.19 7.80 0.25
C ILE A 52 -14.72 7.61 1.71
N SER A 53 -15.67 7.96 2.58
CA SER A 53 -15.69 8.08 4.03
C SER A 53 -15.35 6.81 4.82
N ASP A 54 -14.58 7.00 5.89
CA ASP A 54 -14.51 6.17 7.09
C ASP A 54 -14.14 4.68 6.92
N GLY A 55 -12.96 4.43 6.36
CA GLY A 55 -12.22 3.18 6.58
C GLY A 55 -11.07 3.39 7.56
N MET A 56 -11.28 3.14 8.85
CA MET A 56 -10.20 3.14 9.85
C MET A 56 -9.25 1.96 9.59
N VAL A 57 -8.00 2.24 9.21
CA VAL A 57 -6.95 1.20 9.10
C VAL A 57 -6.29 1.00 10.47
N ALA A 58 -6.76 0.00 11.23
CA ALA A 58 -6.06 -0.49 12.41
C ALA A 58 -5.05 -1.58 11.99
N ARG A 59 -3.79 -1.45 12.41
CA ARG A 59 -2.75 -2.46 12.17
C ARG A 59 -3.20 -3.81 12.75
N GLY A 60 -3.39 -4.81 11.89
CA GLY A 60 -3.72 -6.19 12.28
C GLY A 60 -5.02 -6.74 11.70
N ALA A 61 -5.95 -5.87 11.30
CA ALA A 61 -7.13 -6.26 10.55
C ALA A 61 -7.24 -5.29 9.37
N SER A 62 -6.79 -5.72 8.20
CA SER A 62 -7.13 -5.02 6.97
C SER A 62 -8.65 -4.98 6.87
N ASP A 63 -9.25 -3.80 7.04
CA ASP A 63 -10.69 -3.65 6.96
C ASP A 63 -11.13 -4.16 5.57
N LYS A 64 -12.06 -5.11 5.57
CA LYS A 64 -12.65 -5.67 4.35
C LYS A 64 -13.04 -4.56 3.39
N ARG A 65 -13.63 -3.49 3.92
CA ARG A 65 -14.08 -2.32 3.15
C ARG A 65 -12.94 -1.57 2.48
N TYR A 66 -11.78 -1.49 3.14
CA TYR A 66 -10.62 -0.81 2.58
C TYR A 66 -10.04 -1.59 1.39
N ILE A 67 -9.85 -2.90 1.53
CA ILE A 67 -9.38 -3.74 0.43
C ILE A 67 -10.42 -3.76 -0.71
N GLU A 68 -11.70 -3.82 -0.38
CA GLU A 68 -12.79 -3.74 -1.37
C GLU A 68 -12.75 -2.43 -2.16
N ALA A 69 -12.62 -1.28 -1.50
CA ALA A 69 -12.50 0.02 -2.15
C ALA A 69 -11.26 0.08 -3.08
N LEU A 70 -10.11 -0.40 -2.59
CA LEU A 70 -8.87 -0.46 -3.38
C LEU A 70 -9.02 -1.40 -4.59
N SER A 71 -9.79 -2.47 -4.43
CA SER A 71 -10.08 -3.43 -5.49
C SER A 71 -10.96 -2.83 -6.58
N LEU A 72 -12.00 -2.08 -6.20
CA LEU A 72 -12.87 -1.37 -7.14
C LEU A 72 -12.11 -0.28 -7.88
N ASP A 73 -11.25 0.48 -7.20
CA ASP A 73 -10.37 1.46 -7.84
C ASP A 73 -9.46 0.80 -8.88
N ALA A 74 -8.89 -0.37 -8.56
CA ALA A 74 -8.07 -1.14 -9.51
C ALA A 74 -8.87 -1.61 -10.73
N ILE A 75 -10.06 -2.18 -10.52
CA ILE A 75 -10.92 -2.67 -11.60
C ILE A 75 -11.38 -1.53 -12.50
N TYR A 76 -11.85 -0.43 -11.93
CA TYR A 76 -12.29 0.71 -12.73
C TYR A 76 -11.13 1.40 -13.42
N GLY A 77 -9.98 1.53 -12.77
CA GLY A 77 -8.76 2.06 -13.40
C GLY A 77 -8.31 1.23 -14.61
N LEU A 78 -8.46 -0.10 -14.55
CA LEU A 78 -8.05 -1.00 -15.63
C LEU A 78 -9.10 -1.16 -16.74
N TYR A 79 -10.37 -1.37 -16.37
CA TYR A 79 -11.39 -1.82 -17.32
C TYR A 79 -12.39 -0.74 -17.74
N ASN A 80 -12.49 0.41 -17.06
CA ASN A 80 -13.28 1.55 -17.53
C ASN A 80 -12.41 2.48 -18.37
N ALA A 81 -12.03 2.01 -19.55
CA ALA A 81 -11.01 2.61 -20.39
C ALA A 81 -11.59 3.03 -21.74
N SER A 82 -11.19 4.20 -22.22
CA SER A 82 -11.44 4.74 -23.55
C SER A 82 -10.18 5.48 -23.98
N PRO A 83 -9.96 5.73 -25.29
CA PRO A 83 -8.75 6.40 -25.77
C PRO A 83 -8.51 7.77 -25.11
N ALA A 84 -9.57 8.42 -24.62
CA ALA A 84 -9.53 9.71 -23.96
C ALA A 84 -9.15 9.66 -22.47
N ASN A 85 -9.23 8.51 -21.79
CA ASN A 85 -9.03 8.41 -20.33
C ASN A 85 -7.93 7.44 -19.89
N LEU A 86 -7.14 6.88 -20.82
CA LEU A 86 -6.06 5.92 -20.52
C LEU A 86 -5.04 6.49 -19.52
N ASP A 87 -4.73 7.78 -19.59
CA ASP A 87 -3.77 8.41 -18.67
C ASP A 87 -4.30 8.43 -17.21
N TYR A 88 -5.62 8.57 -17.05
CA TYR A 88 -6.25 8.51 -15.74
C TYR A 88 -6.14 7.12 -15.14
N GLY A 89 -6.51 6.08 -15.90
CA GLY A 89 -6.42 4.70 -15.45
C GLY A 89 -4.98 4.31 -15.08
N ARG A 90 -4.01 4.73 -15.88
CA ARG A 90 -2.57 4.53 -15.59
C ARG A 90 -2.17 5.13 -14.25
N THR A 91 -2.59 6.37 -13.98
CA THR A 91 -2.29 7.09 -12.73
C THR A 91 -2.93 6.41 -11.51
N VAL A 92 -4.12 5.82 -11.68
CA VAL A 92 -4.79 5.04 -10.62
C VAL A 92 -3.97 3.79 -10.29
N ILE A 93 -3.62 2.98 -11.29
CA ILE A 93 -2.81 1.77 -11.10
C ILE A 93 -1.44 2.12 -10.49
N GLU A 94 -0.82 3.18 -10.99
CA GLU A 94 0.46 3.68 -10.50
C GLU A 94 0.43 4.02 -8.99
N ARG A 95 -0.67 4.61 -8.50
CA ARG A 95 -0.84 5.04 -7.11
C ARG A 95 -1.02 3.86 -6.14
N ILE A 96 -1.78 2.85 -6.57
CA ILE A 96 -2.20 1.73 -5.71
C ILE A 96 -1.24 0.53 -5.75
N ALA A 97 -0.39 0.45 -6.78
CA ALA A 97 0.57 -0.63 -6.93
C ALA A 97 1.62 -0.69 -5.80
N ALA A 98 2.05 -1.91 -5.48
CA ALA A 98 3.21 -2.18 -4.64
C ALA A 98 4.50 -1.79 -5.36
N VAL A 99 5.50 -1.30 -4.63
CA VAL A 99 6.72 -0.75 -5.25
C VAL A 99 7.45 -1.81 -6.07
N ALA A 100 7.49 -3.05 -5.58
CA ALA A 100 8.15 -4.17 -6.26
C ALA A 100 7.44 -4.58 -7.57
N ASP A 101 6.11 -4.48 -7.64
CA ASP A 101 5.31 -4.96 -8.77
C ASP A 101 4.85 -3.86 -9.73
N ARG A 102 5.05 -2.59 -9.35
CA ARG A 102 4.56 -1.42 -10.08
C ARG A 102 4.92 -1.43 -11.56
N ASN A 103 6.19 -1.70 -11.89
CA ASN A 103 6.64 -1.70 -13.27
C ASN A 103 5.95 -2.78 -14.11
N ARG A 104 5.77 -3.98 -13.54
CA ARG A 104 5.07 -5.09 -14.21
C ARG A 104 3.60 -4.76 -14.45
N LEU A 105 2.93 -4.18 -13.45
CA LEU A 105 1.53 -3.75 -13.56
C LEU A 105 1.35 -2.64 -14.61
N LEU A 106 2.25 -1.65 -14.62
CA LEU A 106 2.20 -0.56 -15.60
C LEU A 106 2.51 -1.03 -17.01
N GLN A 107 3.46 -1.95 -17.21
CA GLN A 107 3.71 -2.54 -18.52
C GLN A 107 2.50 -3.32 -19.04
N HIS A 108 1.84 -4.08 -18.16
CA HIS A 108 0.60 -4.76 -18.51
C HIS A 108 -0.50 -3.77 -18.88
N TYR A 109 -0.66 -2.70 -18.10
CA TYR A 109 -1.60 -1.63 -18.39
C TYR A 109 -1.30 -0.96 -19.74
N ASP A 110 -0.05 -0.58 -20.00
CA ASP A 110 0.38 0.11 -21.20
C ASP A 110 0.15 -0.75 -22.46
N THR A 111 0.29 -2.08 -22.34
CA THR A 111 -0.04 -3.04 -23.41
C THR A 111 -1.54 -3.02 -23.73
N VAL A 112 -2.41 -3.11 -22.71
CA VAL A 112 -3.88 -3.05 -22.87
C VAL A 112 -4.31 -1.68 -23.41
N ALA A 113 -3.74 -0.60 -22.89
CA ALA A 113 -4.00 0.76 -23.33
C ALA A 113 -3.62 0.99 -24.81
N THR A 114 -2.58 0.31 -25.28
CA THR A 114 -2.16 0.35 -26.69
C THR A 114 -3.20 -0.33 -27.58
N ASP A 115 -3.66 -1.53 -27.22
CA ASP A 115 -4.74 -2.23 -27.95
C ASP A 115 -6.02 -1.40 -28.02
N ILE A 116 -6.42 -0.78 -26.90
CA ILE A 116 -7.59 0.09 -26.81
C ILE A 116 -7.47 1.29 -27.77
N ARG A 117 -6.29 1.91 -27.83
CA ARG A 117 -6.02 3.07 -28.68
C ARG A 117 -5.97 2.69 -30.17
N GLU A 118 -5.32 1.59 -30.50
CA GLU A 118 -5.19 1.12 -31.89
C GLU A 118 -6.53 0.69 -32.48
N ARG A 119 -7.39 0.09 -31.66
CA ARG A 119 -8.71 -0.41 -32.09
C ARG A 119 -9.84 0.61 -31.92
N ASP A 120 -9.55 1.77 -31.33
CA ASP A 120 -10.50 2.84 -31.01
C ASP A 120 -11.75 2.32 -30.27
N ILE A 121 -11.53 1.40 -29.32
CA ILE A 121 -12.59 0.78 -28.51
C ILE A 121 -12.71 1.46 -27.15
N SER A 122 -13.86 1.32 -26.52
CA SER A 122 -14.07 1.70 -25.12
C SER A 122 -14.61 0.51 -24.34
N THR A 123 -14.12 0.30 -23.14
CA THR A 123 -14.56 -0.79 -22.27
C THR A 123 -15.19 -0.26 -20.98
N VAL A 124 -16.18 -0.98 -20.48
CA VAL A 124 -16.83 -0.70 -19.20
C VAL A 124 -17.03 -2.02 -18.47
N PHE A 125 -16.65 -2.07 -17.20
CA PHE A 125 -16.84 -3.24 -16.36
C PHE A 125 -17.97 -3.03 -15.36
N PHE A 126 -18.88 -3.99 -15.30
CA PHE A 126 -20.02 -4.01 -14.38
C PHE A 126 -19.82 -5.10 -13.33
N PRO A 127 -19.37 -4.77 -12.10
CA PRO A 127 -19.21 -5.75 -11.03
C PRO A 127 -20.56 -6.33 -10.62
N ARG A 128 -20.63 -7.66 -10.49
CA ARG A 128 -21.80 -8.41 -9.99
C ARG A 128 -21.58 -8.98 -8.60
N ARG A 129 -20.37 -9.49 -8.33
CA ARG A 129 -20.04 -10.18 -7.08
C ARG A 129 -18.59 -9.90 -6.68
N ILE A 130 -18.37 -9.75 -5.38
CA ILE A 130 -17.04 -9.49 -4.80
C ILE A 130 -16.80 -10.52 -3.69
N GLU A 131 -15.81 -11.38 -3.89
CA GLU A 131 -15.38 -12.40 -2.94
C GLU A 131 -14.07 -11.97 -2.27
N HIS A 132 -14.03 -12.07 -0.94
CA HIS A 132 -12.92 -11.57 -0.14
C HIS A 132 -12.23 -12.75 0.53
N ASN A 133 -10.92 -12.88 0.28
CA ASN A 133 -10.05 -13.81 0.98
C ASN A 133 -9.01 -13.00 1.77
N LEU A 134 -9.36 -12.65 3.01
CA LEU A 134 -8.51 -11.82 3.86
C LEU A 134 -7.25 -12.56 4.32
N ASP A 135 -7.30 -13.89 4.45
CA ASP A 135 -6.15 -14.71 4.86
C ASP A 135 -5.01 -14.65 3.84
N ARG A 136 -5.36 -14.56 2.55
CA ARG A 136 -4.39 -14.45 1.43
C ARG A 136 -4.25 -13.04 0.89
N LEU A 137 -4.96 -12.05 1.47
CA LEU A 137 -5.06 -10.68 0.93
C LEU A 137 -5.43 -10.68 -0.57
N GLN A 138 -6.46 -11.45 -0.92
CA GLN A 138 -6.95 -11.59 -2.28
C GLN A 138 -8.42 -11.18 -2.37
N VAL A 139 -8.78 -10.53 -3.47
CA VAL A 139 -10.17 -10.21 -3.81
C VAL A 139 -10.46 -10.69 -5.20
N VAL A 140 -11.55 -11.43 -5.36
CA VAL A 140 -12.04 -11.88 -6.66
C VAL A 140 -13.30 -11.08 -6.98
N ILE A 141 -13.27 -10.38 -8.11
CA ILE A 141 -14.39 -9.61 -8.62
C ILE A 141 -14.92 -10.30 -9.86
N GLU A 142 -16.19 -10.63 -9.84
CA GLU A 142 -16.93 -11.22 -10.95
C GLU A 142 -17.85 -10.17 -11.53
N GLY A 143 -17.89 -10.05 -12.85
CA GLY A 143 -18.69 -9.05 -13.53
C GLY A 143 -18.70 -9.23 -15.03
N ASP A 144 -19.29 -8.25 -15.71
CA ASP A 144 -19.41 -8.26 -17.17
C ASP A 144 -18.57 -7.13 -17.75
N LEU A 145 -17.69 -7.48 -18.69
CA LEU A 145 -16.92 -6.52 -19.47
C LEU A 145 -17.65 -6.25 -20.78
N HIS A 146 -18.11 -5.01 -20.95
CA HIS A 146 -18.73 -4.54 -22.17
C HIS A 146 -17.69 -3.79 -22.99
N THR A 147 -17.61 -4.11 -24.28
CA THR A 147 -16.75 -3.40 -25.22
C THR A 147 -17.61 -2.69 -26.27
N TYR A 148 -17.31 -1.42 -26.47
CA TYR A 148 -17.98 -0.52 -27.39
C TYR A 148 -17.00 -0.08 -28.47
N LEU A 149 -17.51 0.02 -29.70
CA LEU A 149 -16.87 0.75 -30.78
C LEU A 149 -17.77 1.95 -31.08
N ASN A 150 -17.28 3.16 -30.79
CA ASN A 150 -18.09 4.37 -30.73
C ASN A 150 -19.30 4.21 -29.79
N THR A 151 -20.51 4.12 -30.35
CA THR A 151 -21.77 4.00 -29.61
C THR A 151 -22.38 2.61 -29.65
N VAL A 152 -21.77 1.67 -30.39
CA VAL A 152 -22.31 0.32 -30.60
C VAL A 152 -21.55 -0.66 -29.72
N GLN A 153 -22.28 -1.45 -28.94
CA GLN A 153 -21.69 -2.55 -28.18
C GLN A 153 -21.33 -3.68 -29.12
N ILE A 154 -20.04 -4.04 -29.16
CA ILE A 154 -19.51 -5.07 -30.06
C ILE A 154 -19.22 -6.39 -29.34
N ALA A 155 -19.00 -6.36 -28.03
CA ALA A 155 -18.75 -7.55 -27.23
C ALA A 155 -19.27 -7.40 -25.80
N ARG A 156 -19.66 -8.52 -25.22
CA ARG A 156 -19.96 -8.68 -23.81
C ARG A 156 -19.36 -10.00 -23.35
N GLU A 157 -18.48 -9.92 -22.36
CA GLU A 157 -17.80 -11.08 -21.80
C GLU A 157 -18.00 -11.13 -20.29
N GLU A 158 -18.36 -12.29 -19.77
CA GLU A 158 -18.24 -12.53 -18.33
C GLU A 158 -16.75 -12.62 -17.97
N ARG A 159 -16.35 -11.88 -16.96
CA ARG A 159 -14.96 -11.85 -16.50
C ARG A 159 -14.87 -11.97 -15.00
N ARG A 160 -13.92 -12.80 -14.60
CA ARG A 160 -13.57 -13.06 -13.21
C ARG A 160 -12.13 -12.61 -13.01
N VAL A 161 -11.92 -11.63 -12.15
CA VAL A 161 -10.63 -10.96 -11.97
C VAL A 161 -10.18 -11.13 -10.53
N MET A 162 -9.02 -11.75 -10.35
CA MET A 162 -8.38 -11.89 -9.05
C MET A 162 -7.32 -10.81 -8.88
N LEU A 163 -7.48 -10.05 -7.81
CA LEU A 163 -6.57 -9.03 -7.32
C LEU A 163 -5.83 -9.59 -6.11
N SER A 164 -4.50 -9.54 -6.17
CA SER A 164 -3.64 -9.93 -5.04
C SER A 164 -2.97 -8.71 -4.45
N PHE A 165 -2.97 -8.63 -3.12
CA PHE A 165 -2.42 -7.52 -2.38
C PHE A 165 -1.30 -7.97 -1.45
N VAL A 166 -0.40 -7.04 -1.13
CA VAL A 166 0.69 -7.22 -0.17
C VAL A 166 0.66 -6.14 0.89
N ALA A 167 1.00 -6.50 2.12
CA ALA A 167 1.16 -5.54 3.20
C ALA A 167 2.54 -4.86 3.09
N GLU A 168 2.56 -3.57 2.77
CA GLU A 168 3.79 -2.79 2.57
C GLU A 168 3.74 -1.51 3.42
N ALA A 169 4.78 -1.26 4.22
CA ALA A 169 4.93 -0.05 5.05
C ALA A 169 3.72 0.28 5.95
N GLY A 170 2.96 -0.71 6.39
CA GLY A 170 1.75 -0.51 7.20
C GLY A 170 0.48 -0.19 6.40
N SER A 171 0.53 -0.32 5.07
CA SER A 171 -0.58 -0.21 4.13
C SER A 171 -0.78 -1.52 3.35
N VAL A 172 -1.90 -1.64 2.64
CA VAL A 172 -2.13 -2.73 1.68
C VAL A 172 -1.98 -2.16 0.28
N ARG A 173 -1.19 -2.81 -0.58
CA ARG A 173 -0.90 -2.36 -1.95
C ARG A 173 -1.15 -3.48 -2.95
N LEU A 174 -1.51 -3.09 -4.17
CA LEU A 174 -1.81 -4.03 -5.25
C LEU A 174 -0.53 -4.66 -5.79
N ALA A 175 -0.42 -5.98 -5.71
CA ALA A 175 0.71 -6.73 -6.23
C ALA A 175 0.42 -7.30 -7.62
N ALA A 176 -0.77 -7.87 -7.84
CA ALA A 176 -1.10 -8.49 -9.11
C ALA A 176 -2.58 -8.37 -9.47
N ILE A 177 -2.83 -8.27 -10.77
CA ILE A 177 -4.15 -8.42 -11.38
C ILE A 177 -4.06 -9.61 -12.31
N SER A 178 -4.97 -10.57 -12.17
CA SER A 178 -5.02 -11.77 -13.01
C SER A 178 -6.45 -12.08 -13.39
N ARG A 179 -6.68 -12.46 -14.65
CA ARG A 179 -7.96 -13.01 -15.08
C ARG A 179 -7.99 -14.47 -14.62
N LEU A 180 -9.04 -14.85 -13.90
CA LEU A 180 -9.36 -16.25 -13.69
C LEU A 180 -10.13 -16.71 -14.93
N GLU A 181 -9.66 -17.77 -15.56
CA GLU A 181 -10.44 -18.43 -16.60
C GLU A 181 -11.71 -18.98 -15.94
N THR A 182 -12.85 -18.62 -16.53
CA THR A 182 -14.10 -19.32 -16.22
C THR A 182 -14.00 -20.62 -16.97
N ASP A 183 -13.67 -21.72 -16.27
CA ASP A 183 -13.79 -23.07 -16.84
C ASP A 183 -15.19 -23.19 -17.47
N GLN A 184 -15.22 -23.47 -18.77
CA GLN A 184 -16.43 -23.78 -19.51
C GLN A 184 -16.95 -25.17 -19.13
#